data_AF-A0A142YC87-F1
#
_entry.id   AF-A0A142YC87-F1
#
_cell.length_a   1.000
_cell.length_b   1.000
_cell.length_c   1.000
_cell.angle_alpha   90.00
_cell.angle_beta   90.00
_cell.angle_gamma   90.00
#
_symmetry.space_group_name_H-M   'P 1'
#
loop_
_entity.id
_entity.type
_entity.pdbx_description
1 polymer ?
#
loop_
_entity_poly.entity_id
_entity_poly.type
_entity_poly.pdbx_seq_one_letter_code
_entity_poly.pdbx_strand_id
1 'polypeptide(L)'
;MLVGVRDSRRGFGDSHPFGARPVTRHAVQCSFPRCSEPASYKIAARWSDGRFAELKTYGFACSDHLGPVFQEAEQRQQDYQAAPNEVVEELAIYRYESGKRDRQLQRLWGLEDNYRT
;
A
#
# COMPACT_ATOMS: atom_id res chain seq x y z
N MET A 1 -56.96 -1.57 52.22
CA MET A 1 -56.80 -2.80 51.43
C MET A 1 -56.27 -2.41 50.04
N LEU A 2 -55.09 -2.95 49.70
CA LEU A 2 -54.58 -3.40 48.38
C LEU A 2 -54.76 -2.49 47.14
N VAL A 3 -53.70 -1.78 46.71
CA VAL A 3 -52.72 -2.09 45.63
C VAL A 3 -53.29 -2.38 44.24
N GLY A 4 -52.91 -1.55 43.25
CA GLY A 4 -53.25 -1.71 41.83
C GLY A 4 -52.08 -1.28 40.92
N VAL A 5 -51.15 -2.22 40.73
CA VAL A 5 -50.31 -2.52 39.55
C VAL A 5 -49.67 -1.38 38.74
N ARG A 6 -48.32 -1.40 38.74
CA ARG A 6 -47.41 -0.63 37.90
C ARG A 6 -47.34 -1.22 36.48
N ASP A 7 -47.63 -0.43 35.43
CA ASP A 7 -47.31 -0.83 34.04
C ASP A 7 -45.81 -0.64 33.80
N SER A 8 -45.09 -1.76 33.84
CA SER A 8 -43.70 -1.85 33.40
C SER A 8 -43.68 -2.06 31.90
N ARG A 9 -43.33 -1.03 31.12
CA ARG A 9 -42.85 -1.24 29.76
C ARG A 9 -41.41 -0.75 29.63
N ARG A 10 -40.54 -1.76 29.63
CA ARG A 10 -39.10 -1.74 29.40
C ARG A 10 -38.84 -1.12 28.03
N GLY A 11 -38.15 0.01 28.01
CA GLY A 11 -37.55 0.57 26.80
C GLY A 11 -36.46 -0.38 26.31
N PHE A 12 -36.55 -0.73 25.04
CA PHE A 12 -35.66 -1.63 24.31
C PHE A 12 -34.22 -1.13 24.36
N GLY A 13 -33.29 -2.08 24.56
CA GLY A 13 -31.87 -1.81 24.64
C GLY A 13 -31.32 -1.22 23.34
N ASP A 14 -30.63 -0.09 23.49
CA ASP A 14 -29.70 0.44 22.51
C ASP A 14 -28.60 -0.59 22.25
N SER A 15 -28.80 -1.34 21.18
CA SER A 15 -27.83 -2.25 20.59
C SER A 15 -26.69 -1.41 20.02
N HIS A 16 -25.71 -1.08 20.86
CA HIS A 16 -24.46 -0.47 20.41
C HIS A 16 -23.79 -1.48 19.48
N PRO A 17 -23.62 -1.19 18.17
CA PRO A 17 -22.80 -2.05 17.35
C PRO A 17 -21.39 -2.01 17.93
N PHE A 18 -20.83 -3.19 18.24
CA PHE A 18 -19.46 -3.36 18.69
C PHE A 18 -18.54 -2.44 17.91
N GLY A 19 -17.99 -1.45 18.61
CA GLY A 19 -17.20 -0.38 18.02
C GLY A 19 -16.05 -0.97 17.22
N ALA A 20 -16.17 -0.90 15.89
CA ALA A 20 -15.03 -1.09 15.01
C ALA A 20 -14.04 0.01 15.35
N ARG A 21 -12.94 -0.32 16.03
CA ARG A 21 -11.83 0.62 16.22
C ARG A 21 -11.42 1.08 14.82
N PRO A 22 -11.31 2.39 14.57
CA PRO A 22 -10.79 2.86 13.30
C PRO A 22 -9.39 2.26 13.14
N VAL A 23 -9.20 1.45 12.10
CA VAL A 23 -7.86 1.02 11.69
C VAL A 23 -7.15 2.27 11.23
N THR A 24 -6.21 2.77 12.03
CA THR A 24 -5.28 3.82 11.61
C THR A 24 -4.35 3.20 10.56
N ARG A 25 -4.70 3.36 9.28
CA ARG A 25 -3.80 3.00 8.18
C ARG A 25 -2.68 4.01 8.16
N HIS A 26 -1.57 3.70 8.82
CA HIS A 26 -0.36 4.51 8.73
C HIS A 26 0.04 4.61 7.25
N ALA A 27 0.18 5.85 6.76
CA ALA A 27 0.66 6.08 5.41
C ALA A 27 2.10 5.58 5.32
N VAL A 28 2.42 4.84 4.25
CA VAL A 28 3.80 4.47 3.97
C VAL A 28 4.57 5.74 3.64
N GLN A 29 5.72 5.94 4.28
CA GLN A 29 6.58 7.10 4.08
C GLN A 29 7.47 6.91 2.85
N CYS A 30 7.96 8.03 2.33
CA CYS A 30 9.00 8.02 1.30
C CYS A 30 10.26 7.28 1.80
N SER A 31 10.85 6.47 0.93
CA SER A 31 12.10 5.74 1.18
C SER A 31 13.34 6.63 1.12
N PHE A 32 13.22 7.87 0.64
CA PHE A 32 14.35 8.80 0.57
C PHE A 32 14.86 9.14 1.98
N PRO A 33 16.19 9.14 2.22
CA PRO A 33 16.74 9.38 3.54
C PRO A 33 16.25 10.70 4.16
N ARG A 34 15.77 10.62 5.41
CA ARG A 34 15.25 11.75 6.20
C ARG A 34 13.98 12.41 5.65
N CYS A 35 13.30 11.80 4.67
CA CYS A 35 11.99 12.26 4.23
C CYS A 35 10.89 11.59 5.07
N SER A 36 10.01 12.39 5.68
CA SER A 36 8.84 11.89 6.42
C SER A 36 7.52 12.01 5.65
N GLU A 37 7.57 12.54 4.43
CA GLU A 37 6.38 12.75 3.61
C GLU A 37 5.72 11.42 3.21
N PRO A 38 4.38 11.37 3.15
CA PRO A 38 3.68 10.18 2.71
C PRO A 38 3.98 9.89 1.23
N ALA A 39 4.15 8.61 0.91
CA ALA A 39 4.39 8.16 -0.44
C ALA A 39 3.15 8.41 -1.31
N SER A 40 3.38 8.92 -2.52
CA SER A 40 2.39 9.02 -3.59
C SER A 40 2.63 7.98 -4.69
N TYR A 41 3.83 7.39 -4.70
CA TYR A 41 4.27 6.42 -5.70
C TYR A 41 4.89 5.20 -5.04
N LYS A 42 4.67 4.05 -5.68
CA LYS A 42 5.36 2.79 -5.39
C LYS A 42 6.19 2.44 -6.62
N ILE A 43 7.45 2.12 -6.40
CA ILE A 43 8.40 1.69 -7.43
C ILE A 43 8.59 0.19 -7.25
N ALA A 44 8.18 -0.58 -8.26
CA ALA A 44 8.12 -2.04 -8.17
C ALA A 44 8.31 -2.68 -9.54
N ALA A 45 8.70 -3.94 -9.56
CA ALA A 45 8.72 -4.77 -10.75
C ALA A 45 7.75 -5.95 -10.58
N ARG A 46 7.16 -6.42 -11.67
CA ARG A 46 6.46 -7.70 -11.64
C ARG A 46 7.49 -8.81 -11.48
N TRP A 47 7.24 -9.72 -10.55
CA TRP A 47 8.07 -10.89 -10.29
C TRP A 47 7.21 -12.15 -10.35
N SER A 48 7.77 -13.24 -10.86
CA SER A 48 7.15 -14.55 -10.83
C SER A 48 8.19 -15.65 -10.73
N ASP A 49 7.88 -16.73 -10.03
CA ASP A 49 8.68 -17.97 -9.97
C ASP A 49 8.07 -19.12 -10.81
N GLY A 50 7.09 -18.79 -11.65
CA GLY A 50 6.28 -19.75 -12.43
C GLY A 50 5.05 -20.30 -11.68
N ARG A 51 4.95 -20.11 -10.35
CA ARG A 51 3.80 -20.53 -9.54
C ARG A 51 3.03 -19.34 -8.96
N PHE A 52 3.74 -18.32 -8.53
CA PHE A 52 3.20 -17.08 -7.98
C PHE A 52 3.61 -15.90 -8.85
N ALA A 53 2.82 -14.83 -8.78
CA ALA A 53 3.13 -13.57 -9.45
C ALA A 53 2.76 -12.41 -8.54
N GLU A 54 3.72 -11.54 -8.26
CA GLU A 54 3.60 -10.44 -7.30
C GLU A 54 4.28 -9.17 -7.79
N LEU A 55 4.02 -8.05 -7.12
CA LEU A 55 4.80 -6.83 -7.30
C LEU A 55 5.94 -6.79 -6.27
N LYS A 56 7.15 -7.08 -6.74
CA LYS A 56 8.35 -6.93 -5.94
C LYS A 56 8.65 -5.45 -5.77
N THR A 57 8.64 -4.99 -4.51
CA THR A 57 8.79 -3.57 -4.18
C THR A 57 10.25 -3.19 -4.03
N TYR A 58 10.67 -2.12 -4.70
CA TYR A 58 12.01 -1.57 -4.59
C TYR A 58 12.03 -0.22 -3.87
N GLY A 59 10.93 0.54 -3.86
CA GLY A 59 10.85 1.78 -3.09
C GLY A 59 9.47 2.42 -3.06
N PHE A 60 9.31 3.40 -2.16
CA PHE A 60 8.16 4.29 -2.08
C PHE A 60 8.63 5.73 -2.17
N ALA A 61 7.94 6.57 -2.92
CA ALA A 61 8.36 7.95 -3.14
C ALA A 61 7.20 8.94 -2.93
N CYS A 62 7.50 10.07 -2.30
CA CYS A 62 6.69 11.28 -2.45
C CYS A 62 6.97 11.92 -3.83
N SER A 63 6.24 12.98 -4.18
CA SER A 63 6.40 13.66 -5.47
C SER A 63 7.77 14.29 -5.68
N ASP A 64 8.43 14.74 -4.60
CA ASP A 64 9.71 15.45 -4.70
C ASP A 64 10.90 14.50 -4.90
N HIS A 65 10.79 13.26 -4.43
CA HIS A 65 11.90 12.30 -4.41
C HIS A 65 11.69 11.12 -5.37
N LEU A 66 10.74 11.18 -6.29
CA LEU A 66 10.44 10.09 -7.22
C LEU A 66 11.68 9.68 -8.04
N GLY A 67 12.40 10.64 -8.61
CA GLY A 67 13.59 10.37 -9.42
C GLY A 67 14.72 9.67 -8.65
N PRO A 68 15.24 10.26 -7.55
CA PRO A 68 16.30 9.63 -6.76
C PRO A 68 15.93 8.24 -6.23
N VAL A 69 14.70 8.05 -5.75
CA VAL A 69 14.26 6.72 -5.26
C VAL A 69 14.13 5.72 -6.41
N PHE A 70 13.71 6.16 -7.61
CA PHE A 70 13.64 5.30 -8.79
C PHE A 70 15.04 4.83 -9.23
N GLN A 71 16.02 5.74 -9.30
CA GLN A 71 17.40 5.40 -9.67
C GLN A 71 18.05 4.44 -8.67
N GLU A 72 17.85 4.65 -7.37
CA GLU A 72 18.31 3.72 -6.34
C GLU A 72 17.60 2.34 -6.45
N ALA A 73 16.34 2.34 -6.86
CA ALA A 73 15.58 1.12 -7.09
C ALA A 73 16.07 0.37 -8.35
N GLU A 74 16.44 1.07 -9.42
CA GLU A 74 17.08 0.48 -10.60
C GLU A 74 18.39 -0.20 -10.24
N GLN A 75 19.27 0.47 -9.48
CA GLN A 75 20.52 -0.13 -9.02
C GLN A 75 20.26 -1.43 -8.22
N ARG A 76 19.32 -1.39 -7.27
CA ARG A 76 18.94 -2.58 -6.48
C ARG A 76 18.32 -3.69 -7.32
N GLN A 77 17.63 -3.36 -8.40
CA GLN A 77 17.10 -4.36 -9.33
C GLN A 77 18.22 -4.99 -10.17
N GLN A 78 19.17 -4.19 -10.65
CA GLN A 78 20.33 -4.69 -11.41
C GLN A 78 21.21 -5.62 -10.57
N ASP A 79 21.35 -5.33 -9.28
CA ASP A 79 22.10 -6.18 -8.34
C ASP A 79 21.33 -7.45 -7.94
N TYR A 80 20.04 -7.58 -8.30
CA TYR A 80 19.23 -8.73 -7.95
C TYR A 80 19.49 -9.93 -8.87
N GLN A 81 20.03 -11.00 -8.28
CA GLN A 81 20.23 -12.28 -8.96
C GLN A 81 18.96 -13.13 -8.86
N ALA A 82 18.19 -13.19 -9.96
CA ALA A 82 17.03 -14.05 -10.06
C ALA A 82 17.44 -15.54 -10.07
N ALA A 83 16.66 -16.39 -9.40
CA ALA A 83 16.81 -17.83 -9.53
C ALA A 83 16.46 -18.29 -10.96
N PRO A 84 16.89 -19.49 -11.42
CA PRO A 84 16.68 -19.91 -12.82
C PRO A 84 15.22 -19.94 -13.30
N ASN A 85 14.26 -20.14 -12.40
CA ASN A 85 12.82 -20.13 -12.69
C ASN A 85 12.14 -18.81 -12.33
N GLU A 86 12.89 -17.83 -11.86
CA GLU A 86 12.36 -16.50 -11.55
C GLU A 86 12.46 -15.58 -12.76
N VAL A 87 11.38 -14.85 -13.00
CA VAL A 87 11.30 -13.76 -13.96
C VAL A 87 11.04 -12.48 -13.19
N VAL A 88 11.89 -11.48 -13.38
CA VAL A 88 11.69 -10.13 -12.90
C VAL A 88 11.52 -9.25 -14.13
N GLU A 89 10.35 -8.64 -14.29
CA GLU A 89 10.11 -7.67 -15.37
C GLU A 89 10.80 -6.34 -15.08
N GLU A 90 10.70 -5.39 -16.00
CA GLU A 90 11.24 -4.05 -15.82
C GLU A 90 10.64 -3.33 -14.61
N LEU A 91 11.45 -2.46 -13.99
CA LEU A 91 10.97 -1.53 -12.97
C LEU A 91 9.89 -0.61 -13.53
N ALA A 92 8.87 -0.37 -12.71
CA ALA A 92 7.73 0.44 -13.06
C ALA A 92 7.32 1.36 -11.92
N ILE A 93 6.69 2.48 -12.27
CA ILE A 93 6.12 3.43 -11.31
C ILE A 93 4.62 3.23 -11.23
N TYR A 94 4.11 3.04 -10.01
CA TYR A 94 2.71 2.88 -9.72
C TYR A 94 2.21 4.02 -8.86
N ARG A 95 0.97 4.49 -9.11
CA ARG A 95 0.27 5.38 -8.18
C ARG A 95 -0.01 4.60 -6.90
N TYR A 96 0.58 5.04 -5.79
CA TYR A 96 0.34 4.44 -4.49
C TYR A 96 -0.89 5.05 -3.84
N GLU A 97 -1.74 4.18 -3.30
CA GLU A 97 -2.95 4.59 -2.58
C GLU A 97 -3.09 3.73 -1.32
N SER A 98 -3.15 4.38 -0.15
CA SER A 98 -3.21 3.68 1.14
C SER A 98 -4.42 2.74 1.19
N GLY A 99 -4.12 1.45 1.43
CA GLY A 99 -5.12 0.40 1.56
C GLY A 99 -5.68 -0.16 0.26
N LYS A 100 -5.15 0.24 -0.90
CA LYS A 100 -5.26 -0.58 -2.12
C LYS A 100 -4.20 -1.69 -2.10
N ARG A 101 -4.56 -2.86 -2.63
CA ARG A 101 -3.58 -3.95 -2.84
C ARG A 101 -2.77 -3.68 -4.10
N ASP A 102 -1.57 -4.25 -4.15
CA ASP A 102 -0.63 -4.17 -5.27
C ASP A 102 -1.27 -4.42 -6.64
N ARG A 103 -2.08 -5.48 -6.77
CA ARG A 103 -2.81 -5.81 -8.01
C ARG A 103 -3.84 -4.76 -8.46
N GLN A 104 -4.18 -3.81 -7.60
CA GLN A 104 -5.14 -2.74 -7.84
C GLN A 104 -4.45 -1.38 -8.09
N LEU A 105 -3.12 -1.33 -7.99
CA LEU A 105 -2.37 -0.10 -8.23
C LEU A 105 -2.26 0.16 -9.73
N GLN A 106 -2.43 1.42 -10.11
CA GLN A 106 -2.33 1.85 -11.49
C GLN A 106 -0.86 2.08 -11.84
N ARG A 107 -0.35 1.38 -12.86
CA ARG A 107 0.94 1.71 -13.47
C ARG A 107 0.83 3.04 -14.23
N LEU A 108 1.82 3.91 -14.04
CA LEU A 108 1.94 5.22 -14.69
C LEU A 108 2.91 5.10 -15.86
N TRP A 109 2.44 4.54 -16.97
CA TRP A 109 3.27 4.27 -18.17
C TRP A 109 3.98 5.52 -18.69
N GLY A 110 5.26 5.38 -18.99
CA GLY A 110 6.11 6.43 -19.56
C GLY A 110 6.63 7.44 -18.53
N LEU A 111 6.19 7.33 -17.27
CA LEU A 111 6.76 8.13 -16.20
C LEU A 111 8.19 7.70 -15.87
N GLU A 112 8.49 6.41 -16.06
CA GLU A 112 9.81 5.82 -15.84
C GLU A 112 10.88 6.46 -16.72
N ASP A 113 10.54 6.78 -17.98
CA ASP A 113 11.47 7.34 -18.97
C ASP A 113 12.05 8.71 -18.57
N ASN A 114 11.39 9.42 -17.65
CA ASN A 114 11.91 10.69 -17.13
C ASN A 114 13.08 10.52 -16.14
N TYR A 115 13.30 9.31 -15.63
CA TYR A 115 14.22 9.05 -14.53
C TYR A 115 15.25 7.96 -14.82
N ARG A 116 15.04 7.16 -15.88
CA ARG A 116 16.05 6.23 -16.40
C ARG A 116 17.31 7.00 -16.78
N THR A 117 18.45 6.50 -16.34
CA THR A 117 19.79 7.03 -16.64
C THR A 117 20.53 6.16 -17.62
#